data_AF-A0A1V9EAL4-F1
#
_entry.id   AF-A0A1V9EAL4-F1
#
_cell.length_a   1.000
_cell.length_b   1.000
_cell.length_c   1.000
_cell.angle_alpha   90.00
_cell.angle_beta   90.00
_cell.angle_gamma   90.00
#
_symmetry.space_group_name_H-M   'P 1'
#
loop_
_entity.id
_entity.type
_entity.pdbx_description
1 polymer ?
#
loop_
_entity_poly.entity_id
_entity_poly.type
_entity_poly.pdbx_seq_one_letter_code
_entity_poly.pdbx_strand_id
1 'polypeptide(L)'
;MKKVMLAILVLVIASAFVSQQTKPQPGGLKAAMTRGKTVYETVCLACHQVDGLGVQNMNPPLAKTKWVLGDKKALIKIVLKGLQGGEIEIDGDKFHNPMPPQESTLSDQEIADVLTYIRNSFGNKASLVAVGEVKAMRAKLK
;
A
#
# COMPACT_ATOMS: atom_id res chain seq x y z
N MET A 1 -62.84 -16.45 -7.37
CA MET A 1 -62.67 -15.14 -6.69
C MET A 1 -61.18 -14.94 -6.48
N LYS A 2 -60.65 -13.88 -7.10
CA LYS A 2 -59.23 -13.52 -7.17
C LYS A 2 -58.70 -13.20 -5.77
N LYS A 3 -57.54 -13.74 -5.38
CA LYS A 3 -56.61 -13.11 -4.43
C LYS A 3 -55.25 -13.84 -4.46
N VAL A 4 -54.37 -13.32 -5.30
CA VAL A 4 -53.05 -12.76 -4.96
C VAL A 4 -51.95 -13.83 -4.90
N MET A 5 -51.31 -14.01 -6.05
CA MET A 5 -49.92 -14.42 -6.14
C MET A 5 -49.06 -13.40 -5.39
N LEU A 6 -48.23 -13.86 -4.47
CA LEU A 6 -47.04 -13.13 -4.06
C LEU A 6 -45.86 -14.10 -4.14
N ALA A 7 -45.23 -14.11 -5.30
CA ALA A 7 -43.94 -14.73 -5.52
C ALA A 7 -42.89 -13.88 -4.79
N ILE A 8 -42.31 -14.41 -3.71
CA ILE A 8 -41.10 -13.84 -3.12
C ILE A 8 -39.93 -14.70 -3.61
N LEU A 9 -39.45 -14.35 -4.80
CA LEU A 9 -38.21 -14.83 -5.37
C LEU A 9 -37.07 -14.02 -4.72
N VAL A 10 -36.62 -14.42 -3.52
CA VAL A 10 -35.31 -13.94 -3.02
C VAL A 10 -34.24 -14.82 -3.63
N LEU A 11 -33.86 -14.49 -4.87
CA LEU A 11 -32.57 -14.89 -5.42
C LEU A 11 -31.49 -14.22 -4.58
N VAL A 12 -31.03 -14.91 -3.54
CA VAL A 12 -29.78 -14.60 -2.85
C VAL A 12 -28.67 -14.92 -3.85
N ILE A 13 -28.40 -13.96 -4.74
CA ILE A 13 -27.18 -13.94 -5.52
C ILE A 13 -26.09 -13.68 -4.48
N ALA A 14 -25.51 -14.76 -3.96
CA ALA A 14 -24.28 -14.72 -3.20
C ALA A 14 -23.21 -14.18 -4.15
N SER A 15 -23.12 -12.86 -4.23
CA SER A 15 -22.08 -12.14 -4.93
C SER A 15 -20.77 -12.62 -4.35
N ALA A 16 -20.12 -13.51 -5.09
CA ALA A 16 -18.74 -13.87 -4.90
C ALA A 16 -17.95 -12.55 -4.91
N PHE A 17 -17.58 -12.08 -3.72
CA PHE A 17 -16.41 -11.24 -3.57
C PHE A 17 -15.22 -12.11 -3.93
N VAL A 18 -15.03 -12.29 -5.24
CA VAL A 18 -13.82 -12.84 -5.83
C VAL A 18 -12.71 -11.92 -5.36
N SER A 19 -12.05 -12.37 -4.29
CA SER A 19 -10.87 -11.78 -3.73
C SER A 19 -9.91 -11.56 -4.89
N GLN A 20 -9.69 -10.30 -5.26
CA GLN A 20 -8.86 -9.91 -6.38
C GLN A 20 -7.40 -10.14 -5.95
N GLN A 21 -7.01 -11.42 -5.89
CA GLN A 21 -5.65 -11.85 -5.66
C GLN A 21 -4.88 -11.58 -6.95
N THR A 22 -4.37 -10.35 -7.05
CA THR A 22 -3.21 -10.02 -7.86
C THR A 22 -2.16 -11.11 -7.67
N LYS A 23 -1.60 -11.64 -8.77
CA LYS A 23 -0.67 -12.78 -8.84
C LYS A 23 0.16 -12.98 -7.55
N PRO A 24 0.26 -14.21 -7.01
CA PRO A 24 0.97 -14.48 -5.77
C PRO A 24 2.39 -13.91 -5.79
N GLN A 25 2.76 -13.17 -4.74
CA GLN A 25 4.15 -12.80 -4.50
C GLN A 25 5.00 -14.08 -4.36
N PRO A 26 6.23 -14.13 -4.90
CA PRO A 26 7.11 -15.29 -4.74
C PRO A 26 7.29 -15.65 -3.26
N GLY A 27 6.92 -16.88 -2.90
CA GLY A 27 6.99 -17.41 -1.53
C GLY A 27 5.84 -17.00 -0.60
N GLY A 28 4.81 -16.32 -1.10
CA GLY A 28 3.63 -15.93 -0.33
C GLY A 28 3.88 -14.79 0.67
N LEU A 29 2.85 -14.50 1.49
CA LEU A 29 2.86 -13.36 2.42
C LEU A 29 4.04 -13.39 3.39
N LYS A 30 4.33 -14.53 4.01
CA LYS A 30 5.43 -14.64 4.99
C LYS A 30 6.78 -14.25 4.39
N ALA A 31 7.09 -14.78 3.19
CA ALA A 31 8.34 -14.46 2.52
C ALA A 31 8.41 -13.00 2.09
N ALA A 32 7.30 -12.45 1.59
CA ALA A 32 7.16 -11.03 1.27
C ALA A 32 7.41 -10.13 2.49
N MET A 33 6.83 -10.47 3.65
CA MET A 33 7.04 -9.72 4.90
C MET A 33 8.51 -9.75 5.33
N THR A 34 9.18 -10.91 5.26
CA THR A 34 10.60 -11.02 5.63
C THR A 34 11.48 -10.16 4.73
N ARG A 35 11.34 -10.27 3.40
CA ARG A 35 12.13 -9.46 2.45
C ARG A 35 11.80 -7.97 2.56
N GLY A 36 10.52 -7.65 2.70
CA GLY A 36 10.04 -6.27 2.83
C GLY A 36 10.56 -5.59 4.09
N LYS A 37 10.67 -6.32 5.21
CA LYS A 37 11.31 -5.83 6.43
C LYS A 37 12.77 -5.46 6.20
N THR A 38 13.54 -6.31 5.52
CA THR A 38 14.95 -6.03 5.20
C THR A 38 15.10 -4.76 4.38
N VAL A 39 14.25 -4.56 3.36
CA VAL A 39 14.26 -3.33 2.55
C VAL A 39 13.88 -2.12 3.42
N TYR A 40 12.86 -2.26 4.28
CA TYR A 40 12.44 -1.19 5.19
C TYR A 40 13.57 -0.74 6.11
N GLU A 41 14.24 -1.68 6.76
CA GLU A 41 15.35 -1.41 7.68
C GLU A 41 16.54 -0.73 6.99
N THR A 42 16.76 -1.05 5.73
CA THR A 42 17.90 -0.52 4.95
C THR A 42 17.61 0.85 4.35
N VAL A 43 16.37 1.09 3.88
CA VAL A 43 16.06 2.25 3.02
C VAL A 43 15.07 3.21 3.66
N CYS A 44 14.09 2.71 4.41
CA CYS A 44 12.97 3.51 4.88
C CYS A 44 13.10 3.95 6.35
N LEU A 45 13.76 3.12 7.17
CA LEU A 45 13.81 3.24 8.62
C LEU A 45 14.42 4.56 9.10
N ALA A 46 15.44 5.06 8.42
CA ALA A 46 16.11 6.31 8.80
C ALA A 46 15.16 7.51 8.89
N CYS A 47 14.07 7.51 8.09
CA CYS A 47 13.09 8.59 8.08
C CYS A 47 11.77 8.19 8.75
N HIS A 48 11.27 6.98 8.51
CA HIS A 48 9.96 6.54 8.99
C HIS A 48 9.99 5.85 10.36
N GLN A 49 11.18 5.68 10.94
CA GLN A 49 11.42 5.10 12.27
C GLN A 49 11.03 3.63 12.42
N VAL A 50 11.44 3.02 13.52
CA VAL A 50 11.21 1.58 13.77
C VAL A 50 9.74 1.23 13.96
N ASP A 51 8.94 2.17 14.46
CA ASP A 51 7.51 2.03 14.73
C ASP A 51 6.62 2.54 13.59
N GLY A 52 7.21 3.08 12.52
CA GLY A 52 6.49 3.64 11.39
C GLY A 52 5.77 4.95 11.70
N LEU A 53 6.09 5.63 12.82
CA LEU A 53 5.47 6.90 13.19
C LEU A 53 6.17 8.11 12.55
N GLY A 54 7.35 7.91 11.95
CA GLY A 54 8.12 9.01 11.37
C GLY A 54 8.62 9.99 12.43
N VAL A 55 8.74 11.26 12.05
CA VAL A 55 9.19 12.34 12.92
C VAL A 55 8.18 13.47 12.80
N GLN A 56 7.55 13.84 13.91
CA GLN A 56 6.49 14.84 13.93
C GLN A 56 6.93 16.13 13.21
N ASN A 57 6.04 16.66 12.37
CA ASN A 57 6.26 17.84 11.52
C ASN A 57 7.44 17.75 10.52
N MET A 58 8.10 16.60 10.37
CA MET A 58 9.25 16.42 9.47
C MET A 58 8.99 15.28 8.48
N ASN A 59 8.85 14.05 8.98
CA ASN A 59 8.67 12.84 8.19
C ASN A 59 7.33 12.16 8.54
N PRO A 60 6.45 11.89 7.58
CA PRO A 60 5.09 11.45 7.87
C PRO A 60 5.03 10.04 8.45
N PRO A 61 4.00 9.75 9.29
CA PRO A 61 3.72 8.39 9.74
C PRO A 61 3.26 7.50 8.59
N LEU A 62 3.63 6.24 8.66
CA LEU A 62 3.13 5.15 7.81
C LEU A 62 2.03 4.34 8.53
N ALA A 63 1.95 4.44 9.85
CA ALA A 63 0.94 3.76 10.66
C ALA A 63 -0.46 4.37 10.41
N LYS A 64 -1.40 3.53 9.99
CA LYS A 64 -2.84 3.79 9.88
C LYS A 64 -3.25 5.00 9.03
N THR A 65 -2.40 5.46 8.12
CA THR A 65 -2.72 6.61 7.27
C THR A 65 -3.53 6.21 6.03
N LYS A 66 -4.35 7.14 5.53
CA LYS A 66 -5.09 6.95 4.26
C LYS A 66 -4.18 6.69 3.06
N TRP A 67 -2.95 7.21 3.10
CA TRP A 67 -1.93 7.01 2.07
C TRP A 67 -1.46 5.55 2.01
N VAL A 68 -1.26 4.93 3.17
CA VAL A 68 -0.83 3.54 3.25
C VAL A 68 -2.00 2.56 3.08
N LEU A 69 -3.17 2.86 3.64
CA LEU A 69 -4.32 1.94 3.61
C LEU A 69 -5.16 2.05 2.33
N GLY A 70 -5.10 3.19 1.64
CA GLY A 70 -5.87 3.47 0.42
C GLY A 70 -5.28 2.88 -0.86
N ASP A 71 -5.36 3.65 -1.94
CA ASP A 71 -4.96 3.25 -3.29
C ASP A 71 -3.46 2.92 -3.38
N LYS A 72 -3.17 1.66 -3.72
CA LYS A 72 -1.81 1.17 -3.94
C LYS A 72 -1.06 1.99 -5.00
N LYS A 73 -1.75 2.50 -6.02
CA LYS A 73 -1.10 3.25 -7.11
C LYS A 73 -0.44 4.53 -6.62
N ALA A 74 -1.10 5.25 -5.70
CA ALA A 74 -0.53 6.46 -5.11
C ALA A 74 0.74 6.12 -4.32
N LEU A 75 0.68 5.09 -3.49
CA LEU A 75 1.81 4.65 -2.67
C LEU A 75 3.00 4.16 -3.52
N ILE A 76 2.73 3.37 -4.56
CA ILE A 76 3.75 2.90 -5.51
C ILE A 76 4.41 4.09 -6.23
N LYS A 77 3.61 5.06 -6.69
CA LYS A 77 4.12 6.25 -7.37
C LYS A 77 5.03 7.08 -6.46
N ILE A 78 4.65 7.26 -5.19
CA ILE A 78 5.46 7.99 -4.20
C ILE A 78 6.82 7.29 -4.01
N VAL A 79 6.85 5.97 -3.86
CA VAL A 79 8.15 5.26 -3.73
C VAL A 79 9.01 5.39 -4.99
N LEU A 80 8.40 5.26 -6.17
CA LEU A 80 9.15 5.37 -7.42
C LEU A 80 9.70 6.78 -7.65
N LYS A 81 8.86 7.80 -7.57
CA LYS A 81 9.22 9.18 -7.97
C LYS A 81 9.56 10.10 -6.81
N GLY A 82 9.47 9.59 -5.60
CA GLY A 82 9.63 10.39 -4.40
C GLY A 82 8.45 11.34 -4.20
N LEU A 83 8.64 12.24 -3.26
CA LEU A 83 7.75 13.34 -2.97
C LEU A 83 8.64 14.58 -2.79
N GLN A 84 8.61 15.49 -3.76
CA GLN A 84 9.43 16.70 -3.76
C GLN A 84 8.53 17.92 -3.67
N GLY A 85 8.89 18.84 -2.77
CA GLY A 85 8.25 20.14 -2.65
C GLY A 85 6.81 20.07 -2.12
N GLY A 86 6.43 21.12 -1.41
CA GLY A 86 5.09 21.25 -0.86
C GLY A 86 4.93 20.60 0.52
N GLU A 87 3.94 21.10 1.24
CA GLU A 87 3.52 20.60 2.52
C GLU A 87 2.47 19.50 2.30
N ILE A 88 2.63 18.36 2.97
CA ILE A 88 1.54 17.38 3.10
C ILE A 88 0.92 17.49 4.48
N GLU A 89 -0.40 17.46 4.52
CA GLU A 89 -1.15 17.40 5.77
C GLU A 89 -1.67 15.98 6.00
N ILE A 90 -1.38 15.43 7.18
CA ILE A 90 -1.93 14.16 7.65
C ILE A 90 -2.46 14.40 9.06
N ASP A 91 -3.78 14.27 9.22
CA ASP A 91 -4.48 14.39 10.50
C ASP A 91 -4.18 15.70 11.28
N GLY A 92 -3.97 16.80 10.54
CA GLY A 92 -3.67 18.13 11.08
C GLY A 92 -2.18 18.45 11.22
N ASP A 93 -1.30 17.46 11.12
CA ASP A 93 0.15 17.66 11.12
C ASP A 93 0.68 17.93 9.71
N LYS A 94 1.68 18.81 9.61
CA LYS A 94 2.25 19.30 8.35
C LYS A 94 3.68 18.77 8.16
N PHE A 95 3.95 18.10 7.05
CA PHE A 95 5.25 17.50 6.75
C PHE A 95 5.84 18.10 5.47
N HIS A 96 7.14 18.39 5.52
CA HIS A 96 7.83 19.15 4.47
C HIS A 96 9.14 18.50 3.99
N ASN A 97 9.64 17.45 4.66
CA ASN A 97 10.87 16.81 4.20
C ASN A 97 10.63 16.07 2.87
N PRO A 98 11.49 16.30 1.86
CA PRO A 98 11.37 15.58 0.61
C PRO A 98 11.65 14.09 0.83
N MET A 99 10.86 13.25 0.17
CA MET A 99 11.13 11.82 0.05
C MET A 99 11.88 11.57 -1.25
N PRO A 100 13.14 11.07 -1.23
CA PRO A 100 13.87 10.77 -2.46
C PRO A 100 13.20 9.65 -3.28
N PRO A 101 13.24 9.73 -4.63
CA PRO A 101 12.79 8.64 -5.49
C PRO A 101 13.63 7.37 -5.27
N GLN A 102 12.98 6.21 -5.26
CA GLN A 102 13.64 4.90 -5.16
C GLN A 102 13.63 4.13 -6.48
N GLU A 103 13.16 4.74 -7.58
CA GLU A 103 13.08 4.11 -8.89
C GLU A 103 14.43 3.57 -9.39
N SER A 104 15.54 4.29 -9.19
CA SER A 104 16.87 3.81 -9.61
C SER A 104 17.51 2.81 -8.66
N THR A 105 17.01 2.72 -7.42
CA THR A 105 17.67 2.00 -6.33
C THR A 105 17.02 0.63 -6.08
N LEU A 106 15.69 0.56 -6.16
CA LEU A 106 14.93 -0.63 -5.82
C LEU A 106 14.29 -1.26 -7.07
N SER A 107 14.38 -2.59 -7.15
CA SER A 107 13.66 -3.40 -8.13
C SER A 107 12.14 -3.40 -7.88
N ASP A 108 11.37 -3.84 -8.88
CA ASP A 108 9.91 -4.00 -8.74
C ASP A 108 9.53 -4.97 -7.61
N GLN A 109 10.35 -6.01 -7.40
CA GLN A 109 10.13 -7.00 -6.35
C GLN A 109 10.37 -6.39 -4.96
N GLU A 110 11.45 -5.64 -4.77
CA GLU A 110 11.77 -5.00 -3.50
C GLU A 110 10.73 -3.94 -3.11
N ILE A 111 10.26 -3.14 -4.08
CA ILE A 111 9.18 -2.18 -3.84
C ILE A 111 7.87 -2.90 -3.48
N ALA A 112 7.53 -3.99 -4.18
CA ALA A 112 6.33 -4.77 -3.87
C ALA A 112 6.40 -5.39 -2.45
N ASP A 113 7.57 -5.92 -2.07
CA ASP A 113 7.80 -6.52 -0.76
C ASP A 113 7.76 -5.46 0.35
N VAL A 114 8.45 -4.32 0.22
CA VAL A 114 8.47 -3.27 1.25
C VAL A 114 7.11 -2.62 1.43
N LEU A 115 6.37 -2.37 0.35
CA LEU A 115 5.03 -1.82 0.45
C LEU A 115 4.04 -2.81 1.05
N THR A 116 4.22 -4.11 0.78
CA THR A 116 3.46 -5.16 1.44
C THR A 116 3.74 -5.20 2.94
N TYR A 117 5.01 -5.09 3.33
CA TYR A 117 5.44 -5.01 4.73
C TYR A 117 4.83 -3.80 5.43
N ILE A 118 4.92 -2.61 4.84
CA ILE A 118 4.36 -1.37 5.40
C ILE A 118 2.83 -1.48 5.57
N ARG A 119 2.13 -2.03 4.57
CA ARG A 119 0.66 -2.21 4.58
C ARG A 119 0.15 -3.26 5.58
N ASN A 120 1.05 -4.05 6.17
CA ASN A 120 0.73 -5.12 7.13
C ASN A 120 1.56 -5.03 8.42
N SER A 121 2.18 -3.88 8.66
CA SER A 121 2.97 -3.57 9.87
C SER A 121 2.42 -2.31 10.55
N PHE A 122 2.91 -1.96 11.74
CA PHE A 122 2.53 -0.71 12.43
C PHE A 122 1.03 -0.61 12.73
N GLY A 123 0.36 -1.76 12.90
CA GLY A 123 -1.09 -1.84 13.08
C GLY A 123 -1.89 -1.70 11.78
N ASN A 124 -1.24 -1.64 10.61
CA ASN A 124 -1.89 -1.68 9.30
C ASN A 124 -2.36 -3.10 8.97
N LYS A 125 -3.47 -3.18 8.24
CA LYS A 125 -3.99 -4.42 7.67
C LYS A 125 -4.64 -4.12 6.32
N ALA A 126 -3.86 -4.25 5.25
CA ALA A 126 -4.32 -3.95 3.90
C ALA A 126 -3.78 -4.95 2.87
N SER A 127 -4.40 -4.94 1.68
CA SER A 127 -4.05 -5.84 0.57
C SER A 127 -2.56 -5.76 0.22
N LEU A 128 -2.00 -6.87 -0.25
CA LEU A 128 -0.62 -6.93 -0.73
C LEU A 128 -0.40 -6.04 -1.97
N VAL A 129 0.85 -5.68 -2.19
CA VAL A 129 1.29 -5.03 -3.43
C VAL A 129 1.96 -6.07 -4.30
N ALA A 130 1.39 -6.37 -5.47
CA ALA A 130 1.98 -7.32 -6.39
C ALA A 130 3.07 -6.66 -7.25
N VAL A 131 4.11 -7.44 -7.58
CA VAL A 131 5.22 -7.03 -8.46
C VAL A 131 4.72 -6.47 -9.78
N GLY A 132 3.67 -7.07 -10.34
CA GLY A 132 3.05 -6.60 -11.59
C GLY A 132 2.44 -5.20 -11.49
N GLU A 133 1.93 -4.81 -10.32
CA GLU A 133 1.41 -3.46 -10.10
C GLU A 133 2.53 -2.42 -10.09
N VAL A 134 3.67 -2.76 -9.47
CA VAL A 134 4.87 -1.90 -9.46
C VAL A 134 5.43 -1.77 -10.87
N LYS A 135 5.61 -2.89 -11.57
CA LYS A 135 6.12 -2.92 -12.94
C LYS A 135 5.25 -2.08 -13.88
N ALA A 136 3.92 -2.22 -13.77
CA ALA A 136 2.98 -1.44 -14.58
C ALA A 136 3.06 0.06 -14.26
N MET A 137 3.17 0.43 -12.97
CA MET A 137 3.31 1.83 -12.58
C MET A 137 4.63 2.42 -13.06
N ARG A 138 5.74 1.70 -12.91
CA ARG A 138 7.06 2.12 -13.39
C ARG A 138 7.06 2.35 -14.89
N ALA A 139 6.46 1.44 -15.67
CA ALA A 139 6.34 1.61 -17.11
C ALA A 139 5.51 2.84 -17.49
N LYS A 140 4.46 3.16 -16.72
CA LYS A 140 3.58 4.33 -16.96
C LYS A 140 4.25 5.67 -16.65
N LEU A 141 5.26 5.68 -15.78
CA LEU A 141 5.92 6.91 -15.29
C LEU A 141 7.25 7.19 -16.01
N LYS A 142 7.58 6.42 -17.04
CA LYS A 142 8.63 6.75 -18.02
C LYS A 142 8.06 7.68 -19.07
#